data_AF-A0A1J3CZN5-F1
#
_entry.id   AF-A0A1J3CZN5-F1
#
_cell.length_a   1.000
_cell.length_b   1.000
_cell.length_c   1.000
_cell.angle_alpha   90.00
_cell.angle_beta   90.00
_cell.angle_gamma   90.00
#
_symmetry.space_group_name_H-M   'P 1'
#
loop_
_entity.id
_entity.type
_entity.pdbx_description
1 polymer ?
#
loop_
_entity_poly.entity_id
_entity_poly.type
_entity_poly.pdbx_seq_one_letter_code
_entity_poly.pdbx_strand_id
1 'polypeptide(L)' 'ITSPDSMAWTAMLAAYATHGYGRDAIKHFELMVDHYGISPDHVTFTHLLSACSHSGLVEEGKHCFDTMSKRYGIEPS' A
#
# COMPACT_ATOMS: atom_id res chain seq x y z
N ILE A 1 17.74 2.42 -5.37
CA ILE A 1 17.56 3.78 -4.83
C ILE A 1 16.14 4.18 -5.17
N THR A 2 15.24 4.22 -4.20
CA THR A 2 13.84 4.66 -4.38
C THR A 2 13.80 6.17 -4.62
N SER A 3 12.84 6.66 -5.40
CA SER A 3 12.71 8.10 -5.63
C SER A 3 12.22 8.82 -4.36
N PRO A 4 12.54 10.11 -4.17
CA PRO A 4 11.98 10.92 -3.09
C PRO A 4 10.45 10.87 -3.04
N ASP A 5 9.80 10.84 -4.20
CA ASP A 5 8.34 10.74 -4.29
C ASP A 5 7.84 9.38 -3.75
N SER A 6 8.47 8.27 -4.14
CA SER A 6 8.13 6.93 -3.62
C SER A 6 8.30 6.86 -2.09
N MET A 7 9.35 7.48 -1.54
CA MET A 7 9.53 7.57 -0.09
C MET A 7 8.44 8.42 0.59
N ALA A 8 8.00 9.51 -0.02
CA ALA A 8 6.92 10.34 0.53
C ALA A 8 5.58 9.58 0.55
N TRP A 9 5.25 8.85 -0.53
CA TRP A 9 4.02 8.03 -0.58
C TRP A 9 4.04 6.89 0.43
N THR A 10 5.17 6.18 0.55
CA THR A 10 5.30 5.12 1.55
C THR A 10 5.22 5.66 2.98
N ALA A 11 5.77 6.84 3.26
CA ALA A 11 5.62 7.51 4.55
C ALA A 11 4.15 7.88 4.86
N MET A 12 3.41 8.38 3.86
CA MET A 12 1.97 8.65 4.02
C MET A 12 1.18 7.37 4.31
N LEU A 13 1.46 6.27 3.59
CA LEU A 13 0.82 4.98 3.82
C LEU A 13 1.13 4.41 5.21
N ALA A 14 2.37 4.57 5.68
CA ALA A 14 2.76 4.19 7.05
C ALA A 14 1.96 4.96 8.11
N ALA A 15 1.74 6.26 7.90
CA ALA A 15 0.93 7.07 8.80
C ALA A 15 -0.53 6.59 8.83
N TYR A 16 -1.14 6.31 7.66
CA TYR A 16 -2.49 5.75 7.62
C TYR A 16 -2.58 4.37 8.31
N ALA A 17 -1.58 3.52 8.10
CA ALA A 17 -1.51 2.20 8.72
C ALA A 17 -1.51 2.28 10.25
N THR A 18 -0.69 3.18 10.81
CA THR A 18 -0.53 3.36 12.26
C THR A 18 -1.82 3.87 12.93
N HIS A 19 -2.64 4.63 12.22
CA HIS A 19 -3.85 5.26 12.77
C HIS A 19 -5.15 4.55 12.39
N GLY A 20 -5.10 3.38 11.74
CA GLY A 20 -6.29 2.61 11.37
C GLY A 20 -7.13 3.26 10.27
N TYR A 21 -6.50 4.01 9.36
CA TYR A 21 -7.16 4.64 8.22
C TYR A 21 -6.98 3.81 6.94
N GLY A 22 -7.38 2.53 6.99
CA GLY A 22 -7.14 1.57 5.91
C GLY A 22 -7.77 1.96 4.57
N ARG A 23 -8.98 2.52 4.57
CA ARG A 23 -9.64 2.97 3.32
C ARG A 23 -8.89 4.14 2.67
N ASP A 24 -8.41 5.08 3.49
CA ASP A 24 -7.61 6.20 2.99
C ASP A 24 -6.25 5.73 2.48
N ALA A 25 -5.63 4.74 3.13
CA ALA A 25 -4.40 4.12 2.65
C ALA A 25 -4.59 3.53 1.24
N ILE A 26 -5.66 2.76 1.03
CA ILE A 26 -5.97 2.17 -0.29
C ILE A 26 -6.19 3.26 -1.34
N LYS A 27 -6.99 4.28 -1.02
CA LYS A 27 -7.24 5.40 -1.93
C LYS A 27 -5.96 6.14 -2.35
N HIS A 28 -5.03 6.35 -1.42
CA HIS A 28 -3.77 7.02 -1.72
C HIS A 28 -2.81 6.11 -2.48
N PHE A 29 -2.86 4.79 -2.26
CA PHE A 29 -2.14 3.83 -3.10
C PHE A 29 -2.66 3.84 -4.54
N GLU A 30 -3.97 3.82 -4.75
CA GLU A 30 -4.57 3.94 -6.09
C GLU A 30 -4.15 5.26 -6.75
N LEU A 31 -4.15 6.36 -6.01
CA LEU A 31 -3.68 7.66 -6.48
C LEU A 31 -2.20 7.62 -6.91
N MET A 32 -1.33 7.05 -6.07
CA MET A 32 0.10 6.86 -6.33
C MET A 32 0.36 6.11 -7.65
N VAL A 33 -0.41 5.03 -7.89
CA VAL A 33 -0.23 4.17 -9.08
C VAL A 33 -0.91 4.78 -10.30
N ASP A 34 -2.20 5.06 -10.24
CA ASP A 34 -3.02 5.34 -11.42
C ASP A 34 -2.86 6.77 -11.92
N HIS A 35 -2.59 7.73 -11.03
CA HIS A 35 -2.44 9.14 -11.41
C HIS A 35 -0.99 9.61 -11.48
N TYR A 36 -0.13 9.12 -10.59
CA TYR A 36 1.28 9.52 -10.55
C TYR A 36 2.23 8.52 -11.22
N GLY A 37 1.76 7.32 -11.58
CA GLY A 37 2.59 6.31 -12.25
C GLY A 37 3.75 5.80 -11.39
N ILE A 38 3.66 5.95 -10.07
CA ILE A 38 4.73 5.56 -9.15
C ILE A 38 4.56 4.08 -8.83
N SER A 39 5.60 3.29 -9.13
CA SER A 39 5.58 1.86 -8.85
C SER A 39 5.59 1.60 -7.34
N PRO A 40 4.70 0.74 -6.83
CA PRO A 40 4.80 0.27 -5.46
C PRO A 40 5.96 -0.73 -5.32
N ASP A 41 6.40 -0.91 -4.09
CA ASP A 41 7.40 -1.90 -3.68
C ASP A 41 6.89 -2.73 -2.48
N HIS A 42 7.73 -3.65 -1.99
CA HIS A 42 7.38 -4.50 -0.85
C HIS A 42 6.96 -3.68 0.39
N VAL A 43 7.64 -2.57 0.68
CA VAL A 43 7.32 -1.69 1.82
C VAL A 43 5.94 -1.04 1.66
N THR A 44 5.59 -0.66 0.44
CA THR A 44 4.26 -0.12 0.11
C THR A 44 3.16 -1.11 0.50
N PHE A 45 3.31 -2.38 0.11
CA PHE A 45 2.34 -3.43 0.42
C PHE A 45 2.32 -3.78 1.91
N THR A 46 3.47 -3.79 2.60
CA THR A 46 3.51 -3.99 4.05
C THR A 46 2.64 -2.95 4.78
N HIS A 47 2.74 -1.67 4.41
CA HIS A 47 1.91 -0.63 5.02
C HIS A 47 0.42 -0.77 4.66
N LEU A 48 0.08 -1.12 3.42
CA LEU A 48 -1.31 -1.37 3.03
C LEU A 48 -1.94 -2.51 3.81
N LEU A 49 -1.23 -3.64 3.93
CA LEU A 49 -1.70 -4.82 4.66
C LEU A 49 -1.85 -4.52 6.15
N SER A 50 -0.89 -3.79 6.73
CA SER A 50 -0.97 -3.32 8.12
C SER A 50 -2.17 -2.40 8.33
N ALA A 51 -2.42 -1.45 7.42
CA ALA A 51 -3.56 -0.56 7.48
C ALA A 51 -4.88 -1.32 7.39
N CYS A 52 -4.99 -2.30 6.49
CA CYS A 52 -6.17 -3.16 6.37
C CYS A 52 -6.39 -3.98 7.64
N SER A 53 -5.32 -4.53 8.22
CA SER A 53 -5.37 -5.30 9.47
C SER A 53 -5.87 -4.47 10.64
N HIS A 54 -5.32 -3.27 10.87
CA HIS A 54 -5.77 -2.38 11.94
C HIS A 54 -7.20 -1.86 11.75
N SER A 55 -7.67 -1.77 10.50
CA SER A 55 -8.99 -1.23 10.17
C SER A 55 -10.08 -2.30 10.02
N GLY A 56 -9.75 -3.59 10.20
CA GLY A 56 -10.69 -4.70 10.00
C GLY A 56 -11.13 -4.92 8.54
N LEU A 57 -10.36 -4.40 7.57
CA LEU A 57 -10.66 -4.47 6.13
C LEU A 57 -10.12 -5.78 5.52
N VAL A 58 -10.72 -6.90 5.91
CA VAL A 58 -10.21 -8.24 5.59
C VAL A 58 -10.20 -8.51 4.08
N GLU A 59 -11.28 -8.16 3.38
CA GLU A 59 -11.40 -8.43 1.95
C GLU A 59 -10.48 -7.52 1.13
N GLU A 60 -10.35 -6.25 1.50
CA GLU A 60 -9.39 -5.34 0.88
C GLU A 60 -7.95 -5.79 1.14
N GLY A 61 -7.63 -6.26 2.36
CA GLY A 61 -6.31 -6.80 2.68
C GLY A 61 -5.95 -8.02 1.81
N LYS A 62 -6.89 -8.96 1.62
CA LYS A 62 -6.71 -10.09 0.69
C LYS A 62 -6.50 -9.62 -0.74
N HIS A 63 -7.27 -8.63 -1.19
CA HIS A 63 -7.12 -8.07 -2.53
C HIS A 63 -5.74 -7.42 -2.73
N CYS A 64 -5.26 -6.65 -1.76
CA CYS A 64 -3.91 -6.08 -1.78
C CYS A 64 -2.84 -7.17 -1.83
N PHE A 65 -2.96 -8.21 -1.00
CA PHE A 65 -2.02 -9.33 -0.96
C PHE A 65 -1.96 -10.08 -2.30
N ASP A 66 -3.12 -10.40 -2.87
CA ASP A 66 -3.20 -11.06 -4.17
C ASP A 66 -2.61 -10.21 -5.30
N THR A 67 -2.90 -8.90 -5.27
CA THR A 67 -2.44 -7.96 -6.30
C THR A 67 -0.94 -7.75 -6.25
N MET A 68 -0.34 -7.76 -5.06
CA MET A 68 1.11 -7.65 -4.83
C MET A 68 1.91 -8.60 -5.73
N SER A 69 1.55 -9.88 -5.75
CA SER A 69 2.25 -10.87 -6.59
C SER A 69 1.70 -10.89 -8.02
N LYS A 70 0.37 -10.92 -8.20
CA LYS A 70 -0.26 -11.10 -9.53
C LYS A 70 0.00 -9.93 -10.49
N ARG A 71 0.02 -8.69 -9.99
CA ARG A 71 0.16 -7.48 -10.81
C ARG A 71 1.56 -6.89 -10.74
N TYR A 72 2.20 -6.92 -9.58
CA TYR A 72 3.48 -6.24 -9.36
C TYR A 72 4.67 -7.20 -9.26
N GLY A 73 4.46 -8.52 -9.25
CA GLY A 73 5.54 -9.51 -9.14
C GLY A 73 6.32 -9.41 -7.83
N ILE A 74 5.69 -8.87 -6.78
CA ILE A 74 6.30 -8.72 -5.47
C ILE A 74 5.88 -9.92 -4.62
N GLU A 75 6.87 -10.65 -4.12
CA GLU A 75 6.64 -11.83 -3.30
C GLU A 75 6.31 -11.44 -1.85
N PRO A 76 5.30 -12.05 -1.22
CA PRO A 76 5.04 -11.88 0.20
C PRO A 76 6.20 -12.43 1.02
N SER A 77 6.65 -11.68 2.03
CA SER A 77 7.70 -12.09 2.98
C SER A 77 7.12 -12.73 4.23
#